data_AF-A0A4Y2QFU0-F1
#
_entry.id   AF-A0A4Y2QFU0-F1
#
_cell.length_a   1.000
_cell.length_b   1.000
_cell.length_c   1.000
_cell.angle_alpha   90.00
_cell.angle_beta   90.00
_cell.angle_gamma   90.00
#
_symmetry.space_group_name_H-M   'P 1'
#
loop_
_entity.id
_entity.type
_entity.pdbx_description
1 polymer ?
#
loop_
_entity_poly.entity_id
_entity_poly.type
_entity_poly.pdbx_seq_one_letter_code
_entity_poly.pdbx_strand_id
1 'polypeptide(L)'
;MNSDLQDFGDVDEGSVVLSFWPSIHVDDKDIEGVREVLGPLTYIAGYCVFIVVKKLKCDACKSNLTVDKTIEIDENYGLIFKLDRGQLLCPTPNAVNAVVHNYIIIKKLCFDFEDDFIASENPRKIALKLSENYLNSENLFEHDCDNKHSHEKILKMLLWSSTNIFLNNYCKEKNNQSRKQTEKQKNRKLQTLK
;
A
#
# COMPACT_ATOMS: atom_id res chain seq x y z
N MET A 1 -1.65 -12.44 18.19
CA MET A 1 -1.60 -11.78 16.87
C MET A 1 -0.12 -11.74 16.51
N ASN A 2 0.35 -12.61 15.61
CA ASN A 2 1.77 -12.72 15.28
C ASN A 2 2.25 -11.39 14.69
N SER A 3 2.98 -10.63 15.49
CA SER A 3 3.80 -9.53 15.02
C SER A 3 5.10 -10.13 14.47
N ASP A 4 5.00 -10.80 13.33
CA ASP A 4 6.15 -10.95 12.46
C ASP A 4 6.46 -9.53 12.00
N LEU A 5 7.35 -8.88 12.76
CA LEU A 5 8.01 -7.65 12.38
C LEU A 5 8.43 -7.85 10.94
N GLN A 6 7.78 -7.13 10.01
CA GLN A 6 8.20 -7.14 8.62
C GLN A 6 9.68 -6.79 8.63
N ASP A 7 10.50 -7.79 8.40
CA ASP A 7 11.90 -7.59 8.16
C ASP A 7 11.94 -6.79 6.87
N PHE A 8 12.31 -5.51 6.97
CA PHE A 8 12.76 -4.77 5.79
C PHE A 8 14.20 -5.19 5.48
N GLY A 9 14.52 -6.46 5.74
CA GLY A 9 15.84 -7.06 5.62
C GLY A 9 16.42 -6.59 4.32
N ASP A 10 17.67 -6.12 4.39
CA ASP A 10 18.42 -5.44 3.33
C ASP A 10 17.82 -5.81 1.99
N VAL A 11 16.92 -4.94 1.51
CA VAL A 11 16.02 -5.27 0.41
C VAL A 11 16.93 -5.57 -0.77
N ASP A 12 17.10 -6.86 -1.02
CA ASP A 12 18.03 -7.42 -1.98
C ASP A 12 18.04 -6.54 -3.23
N GLU A 13 19.18 -5.95 -3.53
CA GLU A 13 19.41 -5.13 -4.73
C GLU A 13 19.52 -5.98 -6.00
N GLY A 14 19.09 -7.25 -5.98
CA GLY A 14 18.93 -8.03 -7.19
C GLY A 14 18.23 -7.22 -8.29
N SER A 15 18.88 -7.05 -9.44
CA SER A 15 18.36 -6.25 -10.53
C SER A 15 17.01 -6.82 -11.00
N VAL A 16 15.96 -6.00 -10.98
CA VAL A 16 14.69 -6.32 -11.64
C VAL A 16 14.72 -5.66 -13.01
N VAL A 17 14.47 -6.44 -14.06
CA VAL A 17 14.34 -5.92 -15.41
C VAL A 17 13.00 -5.19 -15.52
N LEU A 18 13.03 -3.86 -15.36
CA LEU A 18 11.85 -3.01 -15.48
C LEU A 18 11.48 -2.67 -16.92
N SER A 19 12.38 -2.89 -17.89
CA SER A 19 12.17 -2.52 -19.30
C SER A 19 11.02 -3.28 -19.98
N PHE A 20 10.59 -4.39 -19.40
CA PHE A 20 9.40 -5.14 -19.85
C PHE A 20 8.09 -4.46 -19.40
N TRP A 21 8.12 -3.72 -18.29
CA TRP A 21 6.94 -3.10 -17.72
C TRP A 21 6.66 -1.75 -18.37
N PRO A 22 5.39 -1.42 -18.64
CA PRO A 22 5.03 -0.11 -19.16
C PRO A 22 5.31 0.97 -18.11
N SER A 23 5.51 2.19 -18.59
CA SER A 23 5.48 3.37 -17.72
C SER A 23 4.06 3.52 -17.17
N ILE A 24 3.87 3.23 -15.88
CA ILE A 24 2.59 3.39 -15.21
C ILE A 24 2.47 4.85 -14.77
N HIS A 25 1.50 5.55 -15.35
CA HIS A 25 1.12 6.89 -14.93
C HIS A 25 -0.16 6.86 -14.12
N VAL A 26 -0.26 7.75 -13.13
CA VAL A 26 -1.51 8.02 -12.40
C VAL A 26 -2.10 9.31 -12.95
N ASP A 27 -3.36 9.26 -13.36
CA ASP A 27 -4.11 10.40 -13.87
C ASP A 27 -5.29 10.79 -12.97
N ASP A 28 -5.97 11.89 -13.30
CA ASP A 28 -7.10 12.39 -12.52
C ASP A 28 -8.26 11.38 -12.43
N LYS A 29 -8.44 10.52 -13.44
CA LYS A 29 -9.50 9.49 -13.41
C LYS A 29 -9.15 8.40 -12.42
N ASP A 30 -7.88 8.04 -12.31
CA ASP A 30 -7.42 7.09 -11.30
C ASP A 30 -7.67 7.62 -9.88
N ILE A 31 -7.35 8.90 -9.66
CA ILE A 31 -7.54 9.57 -8.38
C ILE A 31 -9.03 9.63 -8.02
N GLU A 32 -9.90 10.03 -8.95
CA GLU A 32 -11.34 10.03 -8.73
C GLU A 32 -11.87 8.61 -8.49
N GLY A 33 -11.33 7.62 -9.22
CA GLY A 33 -11.69 6.21 -9.10
C GLY A 33 -11.33 5.56 -7.76
N VAL A 34 -10.56 6.23 -6.89
CA VAL A 34 -10.24 5.75 -5.53
C VAL A 34 -10.85 6.61 -4.43
N ARG A 35 -11.63 7.64 -4.77
CA ARG A 35 -12.25 8.56 -3.80
C ARG A 35 -13.09 7.82 -2.74
N GLU A 36 -13.91 6.86 -3.16
CA GLU A 36 -14.77 6.08 -2.25
C GLU A 36 -13.98 5.19 -1.27
N VAL A 37 -12.73 4.85 -1.61
CA VAL A 37 -11.84 4.04 -0.77
C VAL A 37 -10.74 4.86 -0.11
N LEU A 38 -10.80 6.20 -0.18
CA LEU A 38 -9.78 7.08 0.37
C LEU A 38 -9.68 6.92 1.90
N GLY A 39 -10.80 6.85 2.62
CA GLY A 39 -10.79 6.58 4.06
C GLY A 39 -10.04 5.29 4.45
N PRO A 40 -10.35 4.13 3.84
CA PRO A 40 -9.56 2.90 4.00
C PRO A 40 -8.07 3.06 3.67
N LEU A 41 -7.72 3.80 2.61
CA LEU A 41 -6.33 4.05 2.24
C LEU A 41 -5.61 4.94 3.27
N THR A 42 -6.28 5.96 3.81
CA THR A 42 -5.78 6.79 4.91
C THR A 42 -5.54 5.96 6.17
N TYR A 43 -6.44 5.03 6.49
CA TYR A 43 -6.21 4.06 7.57
C TYR A 43 -4.96 3.20 7.35
N ILE A 44 -4.80 2.66 6.13
CA ILE A 44 -3.60 1.88 5.76
C ILE A 44 -2.33 2.75 5.87
N ALA A 45 -2.38 4.00 5.42
CA ALA A 45 -1.26 4.93 5.54
C ALA A 45 -0.88 5.18 7.02
N GLY A 46 -1.85 5.36 7.91
CA GLY A 46 -1.59 5.48 9.35
C GLY A 46 -0.90 4.25 9.94
N TYR A 47 -1.28 3.05 9.47
CA TYR A 47 -0.62 1.81 9.86
C TYR A 47 0.80 1.69 9.30
N CYS A 48 1.01 2.05 8.04
CA CYS A 48 2.33 2.12 7.41
C CYS A 48 3.27 3.07 8.17
N VAL A 49 2.80 4.29 8.46
CA VAL A 49 3.55 5.28 9.25
C VAL A 49 3.90 4.74 10.64
N PHE A 50 2.96 4.07 11.30
CA PHE A 50 3.24 3.41 12.58
C PHE A 50 4.39 2.40 12.49
N ILE A 51 4.41 1.55 11.46
CA ILE A 51 5.50 0.58 11.25
C ILE A 51 6.83 1.32 11.04
N VAL A 52 6.85 2.33 10.17
CA VAL A 52 8.06 3.11 9.85
C VAL A 52 8.63 3.78 11.10
N VAL A 53 7.79 4.51 11.84
CA VAL A 53 8.18 5.20 13.08
C VAL A 53 8.69 4.22 14.13
N LYS A 54 8.00 3.08 14.31
CA LYS A 54 8.41 2.05 15.26
C LYS A 54 9.78 1.45 14.92
N LYS A 55 10.08 1.28 13.63
CA LYS A 55 11.37 0.76 13.17
C LYS A 55 12.49 1.79 13.32
N LEU A 56 12.26 3.03 12.90
CA LEU A 56 13.29 4.07 12.92
C LEU A 56 13.57 4.60 14.33
N LYS A 57 12.57 4.59 15.22
CA LYS A 57 12.64 5.20 16.56
C LYS A 57 13.17 6.65 16.50
N CYS A 58 12.71 7.41 15.51
CA CYS A 58 13.13 8.76 15.21
C CYS A 58 11.96 9.73 15.41
N ASP A 59 12.08 10.63 16.38
CA ASP A 59 11.02 11.59 16.69
C ASP A 59 10.84 12.62 15.56
N ALA A 60 11.90 13.05 14.89
CA ALA A 60 11.79 13.93 13.71
C ALA A 60 10.99 13.25 12.58
N CYS A 61 11.29 11.97 12.28
CA CYS A 61 10.51 11.22 11.29
C CYS A 61 9.06 11.06 11.72
N LYS A 62 8.81 10.83 13.01
CA LYS A 62 7.45 10.74 13.56
C LYS A 62 6.69 12.05 13.37
N SER A 63 7.28 13.17 13.77
CA SER A 63 6.67 14.50 13.59
C SER A 63 6.38 14.82 12.12
N ASN A 64 7.30 14.47 11.21
CA ASN A 64 7.14 14.79 9.79
C ASN A 64 6.21 13.83 9.04
N LEU A 65 5.88 12.67 9.62
CA LEU A 65 4.96 11.69 9.04
C LEU A 65 3.58 11.69 9.69
N THR A 66 3.39 12.41 10.80
CA THR A 66 2.13 12.39 11.55
C THR A 66 1.52 13.76 11.77
N VAL A 67 0.19 13.78 11.87
CA VAL A 67 -0.60 14.94 12.29
C VAL A 67 -1.07 14.70 13.73
N ASP A 68 -1.13 15.77 14.51
CA ASP A 68 -1.70 15.71 15.86
C ASP A 68 -3.19 15.35 15.79
N LYS A 69 -3.59 14.32 16.54
CA LYS A 69 -4.97 13.81 16.63
C LYS A 69 -5.97 14.82 17.19
N THR A 70 -5.49 15.87 17.85
CA THR A 70 -6.31 16.90 18.49
C THR A 70 -6.73 18.01 17.53
N ILE A 71 -6.14 18.06 16.33
CA ILE A 71 -6.51 19.01 15.27
C ILE A 71 -7.79 18.49 14.59
N GLU A 72 -8.62 19.40 14.08
CA GLU A 72 -9.76 19.04 13.24
C GLU A 72 -9.23 18.37 11.96
N ILE A 73 -9.46 17.06 11.85
CA ILE A 73 -8.93 16.24 10.78
C ILE A 73 -10.09 15.85 9.85
N ASP A 74 -9.79 15.86 8.56
CA ASP A 74 -10.66 15.47 7.44
C ASP A 74 -11.44 14.15 7.68
N GLU A 75 -12.64 14.06 7.12
CA GLU A 75 -13.55 12.90 7.25
C GLU A 75 -12.91 11.55 6.87
N ASN A 76 -11.92 11.57 5.96
CA ASN A 76 -11.17 10.40 5.52
C ASN A 76 -10.36 9.74 6.66
N TYR A 77 -10.11 10.44 7.76
CA TYR A 77 -9.44 9.88 8.94
C TYR A 77 -10.41 9.19 9.91
N GLY A 78 -11.72 9.24 9.65
CA GLY A 78 -12.74 8.66 10.54
C GLY A 78 -12.51 7.20 10.89
N LEU A 79 -11.94 6.40 9.97
CA LEU A 79 -11.60 5.00 10.24
C LEU A 79 -10.46 4.83 11.24
N ILE A 80 -9.49 5.74 11.26
CA ILE A 80 -8.40 5.72 12.25
C ILE A 80 -9.02 5.87 13.63
N PHE A 81 -9.85 6.88 13.86
CA PHE A 81 -10.48 7.11 15.17
C PHE A 81 -11.43 5.98 15.60
N LYS A 82 -12.17 5.41 14.66
CA LYS A 82 -13.13 4.31 14.96
C LYS A 82 -12.44 3.00 15.32
N LEU A 83 -11.28 2.71 14.73
CA LEU A 83 -10.62 1.39 14.85
C LEU A 83 -9.34 1.42 15.69
N ASP A 84 -8.86 2.60 16.07
CA ASP A 84 -7.65 2.74 16.88
C ASP A 84 -7.82 2.06 18.25
N ARG A 85 -6.80 1.30 18.63
CA ARG A 85 -6.67 0.63 19.94
C ARG A 85 -5.55 1.25 20.78
N GLY A 86 -5.19 2.50 20.49
CA GLY A 86 -4.22 3.32 21.22
C GLY A 86 -2.83 3.43 20.58
N GLN A 87 -2.64 2.95 19.34
CA GLN A 87 -1.31 2.95 18.70
C GLN A 87 -1.32 3.39 17.23
N LEU A 88 -2.48 3.50 16.59
CA LEU A 88 -2.55 3.93 15.21
C LEU A 88 -2.22 5.42 15.10
N LEU A 89 -1.41 5.81 14.14
CA LEU A 89 -0.98 7.19 13.95
C LEU A 89 -1.84 7.86 12.86
N CYS A 90 -2.09 9.17 13.00
CA CYS A 90 -2.71 9.96 11.93
C CYS A 90 -1.61 10.38 10.95
N PRO A 91 -1.61 9.89 9.70
CA PRO A 91 -0.57 10.21 8.72
C PRO A 91 -0.70 11.64 8.20
N THR A 92 0.41 12.25 7.79
CA THR A 92 0.37 13.50 7.01
C THR A 92 -0.21 13.29 5.62
N PRO A 93 -0.77 14.34 4.98
CA PRO A 93 -1.25 14.26 3.60
C PRO A 93 -0.20 13.70 2.61
N ASN A 94 1.08 14.05 2.78
CA ASN A 94 2.17 13.52 1.95
C ASN A 94 2.30 11.99 2.09
N ALA A 95 2.20 11.45 3.32
CA ALA A 95 2.25 10.02 3.55
C ALA A 95 1.00 9.31 3.00
N VAL A 96 -0.18 9.94 3.09
CA VAL A 96 -1.42 9.42 2.47
C VAL A 96 -1.28 9.39 0.95
N ASN A 97 -0.84 10.48 0.33
CA ASN A 97 -0.61 10.57 -1.10
C ASN A 97 0.34 9.47 -1.59
N ALA A 98 1.44 9.22 -0.85
CA ALA A 98 2.38 8.17 -1.22
C ALA A 98 1.71 6.78 -1.28
N VAL A 99 0.87 6.47 -0.30
CA VAL A 99 0.15 5.19 -0.19
C VAL A 99 -0.97 5.08 -1.23
N VAL A 100 -1.67 6.19 -1.54
CA VAL A 100 -2.73 6.24 -2.57
C VAL A 100 -2.16 5.99 -3.95
N HIS A 101 -1.06 6.66 -4.34
CA HIS A 101 -0.43 6.44 -5.64
C HIS A 101 0.11 5.01 -5.76
N ASN A 102 0.74 4.48 -4.70
CA ASN A 102 1.15 3.07 -4.66
C ASN A 102 -0.02 2.10 -4.85
N TYR A 103 -1.17 2.38 -4.23
CA TYR A 103 -2.38 1.58 -4.40
C TYR A 103 -2.86 1.58 -5.86
N ILE A 104 -2.92 2.75 -6.50
CA ILE A 104 -3.34 2.89 -7.90
C ILE A 104 -2.39 2.11 -8.82
N ILE A 105 -1.08 2.26 -8.64
CA ILE A 105 -0.09 1.56 -9.46
C ILE A 105 -0.25 0.04 -9.31
N ILE A 106 -0.39 -0.46 -8.08
CA ILE A 106 -0.62 -1.90 -7.83
C ILE A 106 -1.95 -2.36 -8.40
N LYS A 107 -3.01 -1.55 -8.31
CA LYS A 107 -4.30 -1.85 -8.92
C LYS A 107 -4.14 -2.03 -10.44
N LYS A 108 -3.48 -1.10 -11.13
CA LYS A 108 -3.21 -1.24 -12.57
C LYS A 108 -2.42 -2.52 -12.89
N LEU A 109 -1.35 -2.81 -12.13
CA LEU A 109 -0.59 -4.06 -12.30
C LEU A 109 -1.47 -5.31 -12.13
N CYS A 110 -2.35 -5.30 -11.12
CA CYS A 110 -3.21 -6.44 -10.79
C CYS A 110 -4.44 -6.60 -11.70
N PHE A 111 -4.84 -5.58 -12.47
CA PHE A 111 -6.06 -5.62 -13.30
C PHE A 111 -5.79 -5.42 -14.79
N ASP A 112 -4.86 -4.54 -15.15
CA ASP A 112 -4.54 -4.23 -16.55
C ASP A 112 -3.42 -5.13 -17.09
N PHE A 113 -2.53 -5.59 -16.21
CA PHE A 113 -1.36 -6.42 -16.54
C PHE A 113 -1.33 -7.73 -15.73
N GLU A 114 -2.49 -8.24 -15.34
CA GLU A 114 -2.64 -9.31 -14.34
C GLU A 114 -1.79 -10.55 -14.67
N ASP A 115 -1.92 -11.07 -15.90
CA ASP A 115 -1.29 -12.33 -16.31
C ASP A 115 0.24 -12.25 -16.21
N ASP A 116 0.82 -11.19 -16.79
CA ASP A 116 2.25 -10.93 -16.74
C ASP A 116 2.73 -10.66 -15.30
N PHE A 117 1.92 -9.94 -14.51
CA PHE A 117 2.31 -9.52 -13.17
C PHE A 117 2.35 -10.70 -12.21
N ILE A 118 1.34 -11.58 -12.26
CA ILE A 118 1.29 -12.79 -11.45
C ILE A 118 2.35 -13.80 -11.89
N ALA A 119 2.64 -13.89 -13.19
CA ALA A 119 3.66 -14.81 -13.72
C ALA A 119 5.11 -14.34 -13.44
N SER A 120 5.30 -13.08 -13.06
CA SER A 120 6.63 -12.53 -12.79
C SER A 120 7.31 -13.18 -11.58
N GLU A 121 8.64 -13.27 -11.61
CA GLU A 121 9.43 -13.90 -10.55
C GLU A 121 9.32 -13.18 -9.21
N ASN A 122 9.18 -11.85 -9.23
CA ASN A 122 9.07 -11.05 -8.02
C ASN A 122 8.08 -9.89 -8.17
N PRO A 123 6.76 -10.16 -8.16
CA PRO A 123 5.72 -9.16 -8.38
C PRO A 123 5.78 -8.02 -7.36
N ARG A 124 6.15 -8.35 -6.11
CA ARG A 124 6.33 -7.36 -5.04
C ARG A 124 7.44 -6.36 -5.35
N LYS A 125 8.60 -6.85 -5.80
CA LYS A 125 9.76 -6.00 -6.11
C LYS A 125 9.51 -5.15 -7.34
N ILE A 126 8.80 -5.69 -8.34
CA ILE A 126 8.34 -4.94 -9.51
C ILE A 126 7.41 -3.80 -9.07
N ALA A 127 6.36 -4.10 -8.31
CA ALA A 127 5.42 -3.08 -7.83
C ALA A 127 6.10 -1.99 -7.00
N LEU A 128 7.02 -2.38 -6.10
CA LEU A 128 7.81 -1.45 -5.31
C LEU A 128 8.63 -0.53 -6.19
N LYS A 129 9.38 -1.08 -7.15
CA LYS A 129 10.28 -0.30 -8.01
C LYS A 129 9.55 0.63 -8.96
N LEU A 130 8.45 0.18 -9.55
CA LEU A 130 7.62 1.04 -10.39
C LEU A 130 7.01 2.19 -9.59
N SER A 131 6.56 1.92 -8.37
CA SER A 131 6.03 2.96 -7.47
C SER A 131 7.12 3.92 -7.01
N GLU A 132 8.29 3.44 -6.60
CA GLU A 132 9.44 4.29 -6.26
C GLU A 132 9.80 5.22 -7.42
N ASN A 133 9.92 4.68 -8.65
CA ASN A 133 10.28 5.48 -9.82
C ASN A 133 9.24 6.57 -10.10
N TYR A 134 7.95 6.24 -10.07
CA TYR A 134 6.87 7.18 -10.34
C TYR A 134 6.79 8.29 -9.27
N LEU A 135 6.80 7.92 -7.98
CA LEU A 135 6.68 8.92 -6.91
C LEU A 135 7.88 9.86 -6.84
N ASN A 136 9.08 9.37 -7.15
CA ASN A 136 10.28 10.20 -7.23
C ASN A 136 10.27 11.11 -8.47
N SER A 137 9.83 10.62 -9.64
CA SER A 137 9.81 11.45 -10.86
C SER A 137 8.82 12.61 -10.76
N GLU A 138 7.69 12.36 -10.10
CA GLU A 138 6.63 13.36 -9.90
C GLU A 138 6.79 14.18 -8.61
N ASN A 139 7.83 13.93 -7.80
CA ASN A 139 8.06 14.56 -6.49
C ASN A 139 6.81 14.52 -5.57
N LEU A 140 6.12 13.39 -5.52
CA LEU A 140 4.82 13.24 -4.83
C LEU A 140 4.93 12.94 -3.33
N PHE A 141 6.14 12.91 -2.81
CA PHE A 141 6.42 12.75 -1.40
C PHE A 141 7.55 13.71 -1.04
N GLU A 142 7.53 14.25 0.17
CA GLU A 142 8.59 15.09 0.69
C GLU A 142 8.83 14.70 2.14
N HIS A 143 10.10 14.60 2.51
CA HIS A 143 10.51 14.29 3.87
C HIS A 143 11.89 14.85 4.15
N ASP A 144 12.02 15.58 5.24
CA ASP A 144 13.29 15.99 5.79
C ASP A 144 13.45 15.40 7.19
N CYS A 145 14.67 15.13 7.62
CA CYS A 145 14.95 14.57 8.94
C CYS A 145 16.39 14.84 9.36
N ASP A 146 16.55 15.54 10.48
CA ASP A 146 17.84 15.88 11.08
C ASP A 146 18.73 14.66 11.39
N ASN A 147 18.13 13.48 11.60
CA ASN A 147 18.85 12.21 11.79
C ASN A 147 19.36 11.56 10.50
N LYS A 148 19.45 12.30 9.38
CA LYS A 148 19.98 11.84 8.08
C LYS A 148 19.22 10.67 7.44
N HIS A 149 17.94 10.50 7.77
CA HIS A 149 17.09 9.58 7.03
C HIS A 149 16.67 10.24 5.72
N SER A 150 17.18 9.71 4.61
CA SER A 150 16.84 10.26 3.30
C SER A 150 15.37 10.04 2.97
N HIS A 151 14.82 10.97 2.19
CA HIS A 151 13.48 10.89 1.65
C HIS A 151 13.21 9.53 0.98
N GLU A 152 14.13 9.04 0.15
CA GLU A 152 14.01 7.79 -0.60
C GLU A 152 13.92 6.58 0.34
N LYS A 153 14.69 6.58 1.44
CA LYS A 153 14.63 5.52 2.45
C LYS A 153 13.25 5.47 3.10
N ILE A 154 12.69 6.63 3.48
CA ILE A 154 11.38 6.70 4.11
C ILE A 154 10.27 6.29 3.13
N LEU A 155 10.34 6.79 1.89
CA LEU A 155 9.43 6.43 0.82
C LEU A 155 9.41 4.92 0.61
N LYS A 156 10.59 4.31 0.42
CA LYS A 156 10.74 2.86 0.26
C LYS A 156 10.13 2.07 1.40
N MET A 157 10.28 2.52 2.65
CA MET A 157 9.68 1.85 3.80
C MET A 157 8.14 1.96 3.81
N LEU A 158 7.59 3.14 3.47
CA LEU A 158 6.14 3.29 3.30
C LEU A 158 5.62 2.37 2.20
N LEU A 159 6.20 2.45 1.01
CA LEU A 159 5.80 1.66 -0.17
C LEU A 159 5.93 0.16 0.07
N TRP A 160 6.99 -0.29 0.75
CA TRP A 160 7.14 -1.70 1.10
C TRP A 160 5.98 -2.21 1.95
N SER A 161 5.67 -1.48 3.02
CA SER A 161 4.62 -1.88 3.96
C SER A 161 3.23 -1.85 3.31
N SER A 162 2.92 -0.83 2.50
CA SER A 162 1.65 -0.73 1.78
C SER A 162 1.54 -1.77 0.66
N THR A 163 2.61 -2.02 -0.10
CA THR A 163 2.64 -3.05 -1.16
C THR A 163 2.33 -4.43 -0.58
N ASN A 164 2.91 -4.78 0.56
CA ASN A 164 2.60 -6.03 1.25
C ASN A 164 1.12 -6.14 1.61
N ILE A 165 0.51 -5.06 2.09
CA ILE A 165 -0.92 -5.03 2.44
C ILE A 165 -1.77 -5.20 1.20
N PHE A 166 -1.50 -4.45 0.14
CA PHE A 166 -2.29 -4.46 -1.09
C PHE A 166 -2.22 -5.80 -1.83
N LEU A 167 -1.02 -6.37 -2.00
CA LEU A 167 -0.88 -7.68 -2.64
C LEU A 167 -1.55 -8.80 -1.80
N ASN A 168 -1.41 -8.76 -0.48
CA ASN A 168 -2.11 -9.71 0.39
C ASN A 168 -3.62 -9.58 0.28
N ASN A 169 -4.16 -8.37 0.19
CA ASN A 169 -5.59 -8.12 0.02
C ASN A 169 -6.07 -8.62 -1.35
N TYR A 170 -5.32 -8.34 -2.41
CA TYR A 170 -5.59 -8.83 -3.75
C TYR A 170 -5.65 -10.37 -3.81
N CYS A 171 -4.63 -11.05 -3.27
CA CYS A 171 -4.63 -12.52 -3.24
C CYS A 171 -5.80 -13.09 -2.44
N LYS A 172 -6.16 -12.47 -1.30
CA LYS A 172 -7.33 -12.87 -0.51
C LYS A 172 -8.62 -12.68 -1.29
N GLU A 173 -8.75 -11.58 -2.02
CA GLU A 173 -9.92 -11.29 -2.85
C GLU A 173 -10.09 -12.34 -3.96
N LYS A 174 -9.03 -12.63 -4.72
CA LYS A 174 -9.05 -13.67 -5.77
C LYS A 174 -9.39 -15.05 -5.20
N ASN A 175 -8.78 -15.41 -4.07
CA ASN A 175 -9.09 -16.67 -3.39
C ASN A 175 -10.56 -16.75 -2.94
N ASN A 176 -11.12 -15.65 -2.43
CA ASN A 176 -12.53 -15.60 -2.03
C ASN A 176 -13.48 -15.71 -3.23
N GLN A 177 -13.13 -15.09 -4.37
CA GLN A 177 -13.90 -15.23 -5.61
C GLN A 177 -13.91 -16.69 -6.10
N SER A 178 -12.76 -17.36 -6.14
CA SER A 178 -12.65 -18.77 -6.52
C SER A 178 -13.44 -19.72 -5.60
N ARG A 179 -13.43 -19.45 -4.28
CA ARG A 179 -14.23 -20.22 -3.30
C ARG A 179 -15.73 -20.09 -3.55
N LYS A 180 -16.23 -18.85 -3.73
CA LYS A 180 -17.65 -18.59 -4.03
C LYS A 180 -18.10 -19.27 -5.33
N GLN A 181 -17.27 -19.25 -6.37
CA GLN A 181 -17.56 -19.96 -7.62
C GLN A 181 -17.65 -21.47 -7.43
N THR A 182 -16.71 -22.05 -6.67
CA THR A 182 -16.70 -23.48 -6.36
C THR A 182 -17.95 -23.90 -5.56
N GLU A 183 -18.35 -23.12 -4.55
CA GLU A 183 -19.57 -23.36 -3.77
C GLU A 183 -20.83 -23.29 -4.65
N LYS A 184 -20.91 -22.29 -5.54
CA LYS A 184 -22.02 -22.17 -6.49
C LYS A 184 -22.11 -23.37 -7.43
N GLN A 185 -20.99 -23.89 -7.92
CA GLN A 185 -20.95 -25.09 -8.75
C GLN A 185 -21.36 -26.35 -7.99
N LYS A 186 -20.90 -26.52 -6.74
CA LYS A 186 -21.31 -27.64 -5.87
C LYS A 186 -22.82 -27.62 -5.60
N ASN A 187 -23.36 -26.45 -5.27
CA ASN A 187 -24.80 -26.27 -5.02
C ASN A 187 -25.65 -26.57 -6.26
N ARG A 188 -25.18 -26.19 -7.47
CA ARG A 188 -25.85 -26.55 -8.73
C ARG A 188 -25.87 -28.07 -8.96
N LYS A 189 -24.75 -28.77 -8.75
CA LYS A 189 -24.68 -30.24 -8.91
C LYS A 189 -25.59 -30.98 -7.92
N LEU A 190 -25.71 -30.48 -6.69
CA LEU A 190 -26.63 -31.04 -5.68
C LEU A 190 -28.10 -30.86 -6.07
N GLN A 191 -28.46 -29.76 -6.75
CA GLN A 191 -29.83 -29.52 -7.20
C GLN A 191 -30.25 -30.38 -8.41
N THR A 192 -29.29 -30.87 -9.19
CA THR A 192 -29.53 -31.70 -10.38
C THR A 192 -29.59 -33.21 -10.11
N LEU A 193 -29.34 -33.64 -8.87
CA LEU A 193 -29.38 -35.05 -8.44
C LEU A 193 -30.78 -35.50 -7.95
N LYS A 194 -31.85 -34.95 -8.52
CA LYS A 194 -33.22 -35.38 -8.24
C LYS A 194 -33.66 -36.49 -9.19
#